data_AF-A0A850AKF2-F1
#
_entry.id   AF-A0A850AKF2-F1
#
_cell.length_a   1.000
_cell.length_b   1.000
_cell.length_c   1.000
_cell.angle_alpha   90.00
_cell.angle_beta   90.00
_cell.angle_gamma   90.00
#
_symmetry.space_group_name_H-M   'P 1'
#
loop_
_entity.id
_entity.type
_entity.pdbx_description
1 polymer ?
#
loop_
_entity_poly.entity_id
_entity_poly.type
_entity_poly.pdbx_seq_one_letter_code
_entity_poly.pdbx_strand_id
1 'polypeptide(L)'
;MASSTVHKLRHPLAAMIVFLILYVAARYTLEQGGVSSVLRVGAALLPVPAFAFFLISFIRGLKALDELERRIQLESLAIAFPLTLLLIMTLGLLELAIPLSPQDWSYRHVWAFLPLFYFLGLLIARRRYQ
;
A
#
# COMPACT_ATOMS: atom_id res chain seq x y z
N MET A 1 29.90 11.57 4.13
CA MET A 1 28.71 11.27 4.96
C MET A 1 27.43 10.97 4.16
N ALA A 2 27.33 11.32 2.87
CA ALA A 2 26.13 11.06 2.05
C ALA A 2 25.97 9.60 1.53
N SER A 3 27.01 8.75 1.60
CA SER A 3 26.98 7.40 1.02
C SER A 3 26.25 6.35 1.87
N SER A 4 26.15 6.54 3.19
CA SER A 4 25.50 5.56 4.09
C SER A 4 23.97 5.66 4.09
N THR A 5 23.41 6.84 3.78
CA THR A 5 21.97 7.08 3.68
C THR A 5 21.37 6.41 2.45
N VAL A 6 22.06 6.49 1.30
CA VAL A 6 21.64 5.86 0.03
C VAL A 6 21.55 4.34 0.17
N HIS A 7 22.46 3.72 0.92
CA HIS A 7 22.41 2.27 1.13
C HIS A 7 21.19 1.83 1.97
N LYS A 8 20.83 2.59 3.01
CA LYS A 8 19.67 2.31 3.87
C LYS A 8 18.33 2.49 3.16
N LEU A 9 18.23 3.45 2.23
CA LEU A 9 17.03 3.71 1.41
C LEU A 9 16.81 2.68 0.29
N ARG A 10 17.85 1.94 -0.13
CA ARG A 10 17.73 0.90 -1.17
C ARG A 10 16.89 -0.30 -0.74
N HIS A 11 16.94 -0.67 0.53
CA HIS A 11 16.27 -1.86 1.05
C HIS A 11 14.72 -1.79 1.00
N PRO A 12 14.06 -0.71 1.47
CA PRO A 12 12.59 -0.63 1.37
C PRO A 12 12.11 -0.48 -0.07
N LEU A 13 12.80 0.31 -0.91
CA LEU A 13 12.39 0.48 -2.31
C LEU A 13 12.52 -0.83 -3.11
N ALA A 14 13.61 -1.58 -2.91
CA ALA A 14 13.77 -2.89 -3.52
C ALA A 14 12.66 -3.85 -3.08
N ALA A 15 12.30 -3.86 -1.79
CA ALA A 15 11.22 -4.68 -1.27
C ALA A 15 9.85 -4.32 -1.86
N MET A 16 9.57 -3.02 -2.05
CA MET A 16 8.37 -2.55 -2.75
C MET A 16 8.36 -3.03 -4.21
N ILE A 17 9.47 -2.90 -4.94
CA ILE A 17 9.57 -3.36 -6.32
C ILE A 17 9.36 -4.87 -6.41
N VAL A 18 10.00 -5.64 -5.53
CA VAL A 18 9.81 -7.10 -5.44
C VAL A 18 8.35 -7.43 -5.14
N PHE A 19 7.74 -6.74 -4.17
CA PHE A 19 6.31 -6.89 -3.88
C PHE A 19 5.44 -6.63 -5.11
N LEU A 20 5.65 -5.54 -5.84
CA LEU A 20 4.87 -5.20 -7.04
C LEU A 20 5.02 -6.26 -8.13
N ILE A 21 6.24 -6.75 -8.38
CA ILE A 21 6.50 -7.83 -9.33
C ILE A 21 5.76 -9.11 -8.90
N LEU A 22 5.91 -9.52 -7.64
CA LEU A 22 5.26 -10.72 -7.11
C LEU A 22 3.74 -10.60 -7.12
N TYR A 23 3.19 -9.42 -6.82
CA TYR A 23 1.75 -9.16 -6.83
C TYR A 23 1.18 -9.26 -8.25
N VAL A 24 1.83 -8.63 -9.24
CA VAL A 24 1.41 -8.71 -10.65
C VAL A 24 1.52 -10.15 -11.17
N ALA A 25 2.62 -10.85 -10.87
CA ALA A 25 2.80 -12.24 -11.26
C ALA A 25 1.74 -13.15 -10.61
N ALA A 26 1.51 -13.00 -9.30
CA ALA A 26 0.47 -13.75 -8.59
C ALA A 26 -0.91 -13.49 -9.20
N ARG A 27 -1.26 -12.23 -9.45
CA ARG A 27 -2.52 -11.87 -10.09
C ARG A 27 -2.68 -12.53 -11.45
N TYR A 28 -1.68 -12.42 -12.32
CA TYR A 28 -1.70 -13.03 -13.65
C TYR A 28 -1.91 -14.55 -13.57
N THR A 29 -1.14 -15.24 -12.71
CA THR A 29 -1.30 -16.70 -12.55
C THR A 29 -2.66 -17.13 -12.00
N LEU A 30 -3.23 -16.35 -11.07
CA LEU A 30 -4.52 -16.66 -10.44
C LEU A 30 -5.72 -16.38 -11.37
N GLU A 31 -5.57 -15.46 -12.32
CA GLU A 31 -6.61 -15.09 -13.29
C GLU A 31 -6.68 -16.03 -14.51
N GLN A 32 -5.58 -16.69 -14.91
CA GLN A 32 -5.53 -17.59 -16.07
C GLN A 32 -6.24 -18.95 -15.85
N GLY A 33 -6.53 -19.34 -14.60
CA GLY A 33 -7.09 -20.66 -14.28
C GLY A 33 -6.07 -21.80 -14.46
N GLY A 34 -6.49 -23.05 -14.23
CA GLY A 34 -5.68 -24.24 -14.55
C GLY A 34 -4.59 -24.66 -13.54
N VAL A 35 -4.41 -23.93 -12.43
CA VAL A 35 -3.43 -24.27 -11.38
C VAL A 35 -4.11 -24.98 -10.20
N SER A 36 -3.45 -25.97 -9.61
CA SER A 36 -3.96 -26.71 -8.44
C SER A 36 -4.22 -25.79 -7.24
N SER A 37 -5.16 -26.17 -6.37
CA SER A 37 -5.58 -25.36 -5.22
C SER A 37 -4.39 -24.94 -4.31
N VAL A 38 -3.47 -25.87 -4.07
CA VAL A 38 -2.26 -25.62 -3.25
C VAL A 38 -1.38 -24.54 -3.87
N LEU A 39 -1.12 -24.63 -5.18
CA LEU A 39 -0.31 -23.65 -5.90
C LEU A 39 -0.98 -22.27 -5.95
N ARG A 40 -2.31 -22.21 -6.03
CA ARG A 40 -3.06 -20.95 -5.95
C ARG A 40 -2.88 -20.27 -4.60
N VAL A 41 -2.97 -21.01 -3.50
CA VAL A 41 -2.71 -20.48 -2.16
C VAL A 41 -1.27 -20.00 -2.04
N GLY A 42 -0.31 -20.79 -2.53
CA GLY A 42 1.10 -20.41 -2.56
C GLY A 42 1.34 -19.10 -3.33
N ALA A 43 0.77 -18.96 -4.53
CA ALA A 43 0.87 -17.75 -5.33
C ALA A 43 0.24 -16.53 -4.64
N ALA A 44 -0.92 -16.70 -4.00
CA ALA A 44 -1.59 -15.61 -3.28
C ALA A 44 -0.80 -15.10 -2.06
N LEU A 45 -0.07 -15.99 -1.37
CA LEU A 45 0.73 -15.64 -0.20
C LEU A 45 2.15 -15.15 -0.54
N LEU A 46 2.66 -15.48 -1.72
CA LEU A 46 3.99 -15.11 -2.18
C LEU A 46 4.36 -13.61 -2.05
N PRO A 47 3.48 -12.64 -2.39
CA PRO A 47 3.80 -11.22 -2.22
C PRO A 47 3.81 -10.75 -0.76
N VAL A 48 3.20 -11.49 0.18
CA VAL A 48 2.99 -11.04 1.57
C VAL A 48 4.30 -10.81 2.33
N PRO A 49 5.30 -11.72 2.31
CA PRO A 49 6.58 -11.48 2.99
C PRO A 49 7.34 -10.27 2.46
N ALA A 50 7.30 -10.02 1.14
CA ALA A 50 7.94 -8.85 0.54
C ALA A 50 7.28 -7.55 1.03
N PHE A 51 5.95 -7.52 1.07
CA PHE A 51 5.21 -6.37 1.61
C PHE A 51 5.44 -6.17 3.11
N ALA A 52 5.46 -7.25 3.90
CA ALA A 52 5.74 -7.18 5.33
C ALA A 52 7.16 -6.62 5.60
N PHE A 53 8.15 -7.06 4.84
CA PHE A 53 9.51 -6.53 4.93
C PHE A 53 9.57 -5.04 4.53
N PHE A 54 8.84 -4.64 3.49
CA PHE A 54 8.68 -3.23 3.13
C PHE A 54 8.10 -2.42 4.30
N LEU A 55 6.98 -2.88 4.90
CA LEU A 55 6.34 -2.19 6.02
C LEU A 55 7.26 -2.06 7.24
N ILE A 56 7.94 -3.14 7.62
CA ILE A 56 8.89 -3.11 8.75
C ILE A 56 10.01 -2.10 8.47
N SER A 57 10.55 -2.10 7.26
CA SER A 57 11.62 -1.17 6.85
C SER A 57 11.12 0.28 6.81
N PHE A 58 9.92 0.50 6.30
CA PHE A 58 9.26 1.80 6.26
C PHE A 58 9.04 2.36 7.68
N ILE A 59 8.46 1.57 8.59
CA ILE A 59 8.22 1.97 9.99
C ILE A 59 9.54 2.28 10.70
N ARG A 60 10.59 1.48 10.48
CA ARG A 60 11.94 1.76 11.01
C ARG A 60 12.50 3.06 10.45
N GLY A 61 12.28 3.33 9.16
CA GLY A 61 12.65 4.59 8.51
C GLY A 61 11.95 5.79 9.15
N LEU A 62 10.64 5.70 9.41
CA LEU A 62 9.87 6.76 10.07
C LEU A 62 10.44 7.16 11.44
N LYS A 63 10.97 6.20 12.20
CA LYS A 63 11.57 6.46 13.52
C LYS A 63 12.89 7.23 13.46
N ALA A 64 13.56 7.25 12.31
CA ALA A 64 14.81 7.96 12.10
C ALA A 64 14.63 9.37 11.53
N LEU A 65 13.39 9.78 11.24
CA LEU A 65 13.06 11.11 10.76
C LEU A 65 13.13 12.13 11.90
N ASP A 66 13.43 13.37 11.56
CA ASP A 66 13.28 14.49 12.48
C ASP A 66 11.81 14.73 12.86
N GLU A 67 11.57 15.61 13.83
CA GLU A 67 10.22 15.88 14.32
C GLU A 67 9.31 16.50 13.27
N LEU A 68 9.86 17.32 12.37
CA LEU A 68 9.10 18.01 11.32
C LEU A 68 8.61 17.00 10.27
N GLU A 69 9.49 16.19 9.73
CA GLU A 69 9.10 15.16 8.76
C GLU A 69 8.19 14.14 9.44
N ARG A 70 8.44 13.72 10.70
CA ARG A 70 7.52 12.83 11.41
C ARG A 70 6.12 13.44 11.56
N ARG A 71 6.01 14.74 11.81
CA ARG A 71 4.73 15.48 11.86
C ARG A 71 4.05 15.50 10.49
N ILE A 72 4.79 15.74 9.41
CA ILE A 72 4.28 15.67 8.02
C ILE A 72 3.71 14.28 7.73
N GLN A 73 4.41 13.22 8.12
CA GLN A 73 3.97 11.83 7.95
C GLN A 73 2.68 11.53 8.72
N LEU A 74 2.57 12.03 9.96
CA LEU A 74 1.37 11.90 10.77
C LEU A 74 0.18 12.67 10.20
N GLU A 75 0.38 13.90 9.72
CA GLU A 75 -0.67 14.68 9.04
C GLU A 75 -1.16 13.98 7.77
N SER A 76 -0.24 13.40 7.01
CA SER A 76 -0.56 12.60 5.81
C SER A 76 -1.46 11.42 6.16
N LEU A 77 -1.14 10.69 7.24
CA LEU A 77 -1.97 9.61 7.76
C LEU A 77 -3.32 10.10 8.29
N ALA A 78 -3.37 11.26 8.94
CA ALA A 78 -4.59 11.87 9.43
C ALA A 78 -5.56 12.28 8.31
N ILE A 79 -5.06 12.51 7.09
CA ILE A 79 -5.88 12.69 5.88
C ILE A 79 -6.26 11.34 5.27
N ALA A 80 -5.29 10.43 5.14
CA ALA A 80 -5.51 9.15 4.48
C ALA A 80 -6.53 8.25 5.18
N PHE A 81 -6.48 8.20 6.50
CA PHE A 81 -7.34 7.36 7.33
C PHE A 81 -8.83 7.68 7.15
N PRO A 82 -9.32 8.92 7.39
CA PRO A 82 -10.73 9.22 7.23
C PRO A 82 -11.20 9.11 5.78
N LEU A 83 -10.37 9.42 4.78
CA LEU A 83 -10.73 9.22 3.38
C LEU A 83 -10.89 7.73 3.03
N THR A 84 -10.02 6.87 3.57
CA THR A 84 -10.13 5.43 3.39
C THR A 84 -11.39 4.89 4.07
N LEU A 85 -11.69 5.33 5.30
CA LEU A 85 -12.93 4.97 5.99
C LEU A 85 -14.16 5.42 5.21
N LEU A 86 -14.17 6.67 4.74
CA LEU A 86 -15.26 7.21 3.93
C LEU A 86 -15.48 6.35 2.68
N LEU A 87 -14.41 6.01 1.95
CA LEU A 87 -14.49 5.14 0.79
C LEU A 87 -15.09 3.77 1.12
N ILE A 88 -14.57 3.09 2.15
CA ILE A 88 -15.05 1.74 2.52
C ILE A 88 -16.51 1.80 2.98
N MET A 89 -16.89 2.79 3.78
CA MET A 89 -18.28 2.98 4.21
C MET A 89 -19.20 3.26 3.03
N THR A 90 -18.80 4.13 2.11
CA THR A 90 -19.57 4.42 0.90
C THR A 90 -19.73 3.18 0.03
N LEU A 91 -18.67 2.41 -0.20
CA LEU A 91 -18.75 1.17 -0.98
C LEU A 91 -19.65 0.13 -0.30
N GLY A 92 -19.54 -0.03 1.02
CA GLY A 92 -20.38 -0.94 1.79
C GLY A 92 -21.87 -0.57 1.74
N LEU A 93 -22.21 0.73 1.82
CA LEU A 93 -23.60 1.19 1.65
C LEU A 93 -24.07 1.04 0.20
N LEU A 94 -23.20 1.32 -0.76
CA LEU A 94 -23.52 1.25 -2.18
C LEU A 94 -23.79 -0.20 -2.63
N GLU A 95 -23.09 -1.17 -2.05
CA GLU A 95 -23.35 -2.60 -2.26
C GLU A 95 -24.77 -3.03 -1.82
N LEU A 96 -25.35 -2.35 -0.82
CA LEU A 96 -26.75 -2.56 -0.41
C LEU A 96 -27.76 -1.89 -1.35
N ALA A 97 -27.35 -0.83 -2.04
CA ALA A 97 -28.22 -0.01 -2.89
C ALA A 97 -28.22 -0.47 -4.35
N ILE A 98 -27.07 -0.89 -4.88
CA ILE A 98 -26.89 -1.30 -6.28
C ILE A 98 -25.90 -2.48 -6.38
N PRO A 99 -26.03 -3.34 -7.41
CA PRO A 99 -25.04 -4.40 -7.64
C PRO A 99 -23.68 -3.79 -8.02
N LEU A 100 -22.71 -3.93 -7.12
CA LEU A 100 -21.31 -3.61 -7.42
C LEU A 100 -20.61 -4.83 -8.00
N SER A 101 -20.10 -4.70 -9.22
CA SER A 101 -19.28 -5.71 -9.88
C SER A 101 -18.03 -6.01 -9.03
N PRO A 102 -17.83 -7.26 -8.58
CA PRO A 102 -16.61 -7.65 -7.87
C PRO A 102 -15.36 -7.47 -8.74
N GLN A 103 -15.50 -7.46 -10.07
CA GLN A 103 -14.40 -7.17 -10.98
C GLN A 103 -13.91 -5.73 -10.84
N ASP A 104 -14.80 -4.76 -10.60
CA ASP A 104 -14.43 -3.34 -10.55
C ASP A 104 -14.13 -2.86 -9.13
N TRP A 105 -14.85 -3.38 -8.13
CA TRP A 105 -14.82 -2.89 -6.74
C TRP A 105 -14.34 -3.91 -5.70
N SER A 106 -13.73 -5.04 -6.09
CA SER A 106 -13.14 -5.97 -5.10
C SER A 106 -12.01 -5.34 -4.27
N TYR A 107 -11.71 -5.97 -3.12
CA TYR A 107 -10.61 -5.61 -2.23
C TYR A 107 -9.26 -5.38 -2.94
N ARG A 108 -9.04 -6.03 -4.10
CA ARG A 108 -7.84 -5.89 -4.95
C ARG A 108 -7.67 -4.49 -5.55
N HIS A 109 -8.74 -3.73 -5.70
CA HIS A 109 -8.72 -2.34 -6.18
C HIS A 109 -8.76 -1.35 -5.02
N VAL A 110 -9.56 -1.66 -3.99
CA VAL A 110 -9.79 -0.77 -2.84
C VAL A 110 -8.50 -0.52 -2.05
N TRP A 111 -7.63 -1.53 -1.88
CA TRP A 111 -6.41 -1.35 -1.07
C TRP A 111 -5.46 -0.27 -1.61
N ALA A 112 -5.47 -0.03 -2.93
CA ALA A 112 -4.61 0.96 -3.57
C ALA A 112 -5.01 2.42 -3.26
N PHE A 113 -6.24 2.64 -2.77
CA PHE A 113 -6.69 3.98 -2.39
C PHE A 113 -6.06 4.47 -1.09
N LEU A 114 -5.73 3.59 -0.14
CA LEU A 114 -5.04 3.99 1.08
C LEU A 114 -3.67 4.65 0.80
N PRO A 115 -2.74 4.03 0.04
CA PRO A 115 -1.49 4.68 -0.30
C PRO A 115 -1.71 5.92 -1.19
N LEU A 116 -2.71 5.93 -2.07
CA LEU A 116 -3.08 7.11 -2.87
C LEU A 116 -3.47 8.29 -1.98
N PHE A 117 -4.37 8.09 -1.02
CA PHE A 117 -4.79 9.13 -0.08
C PHE A 117 -3.66 9.56 0.85
N TYR A 118 -2.76 8.64 1.23
CA TYR A 118 -1.56 8.97 1.98
C TYR A 118 -0.60 9.85 1.19
N PHE A 119 -0.32 9.56 -0.09
CA PHE A 119 0.53 10.43 -0.91
C PHE A 119 -0.12 11.78 -1.20
N LEU A 120 -1.45 11.83 -1.36
CA LEU A 120 -2.19 13.07 -1.43
C LEU A 120 -2.04 13.89 -0.14
N GLY A 121 -2.21 13.24 1.01
CA GLY A 121 -1.99 13.85 2.32
C GLY A 121 -0.57 14.35 2.50
N LEU A 122 0.43 13.63 1.98
CA LEU A 122 1.83 14.02 2.00
C LEU A 122 2.11 15.27 1.17
N LEU A 123 1.51 15.37 -0.02
CA LEU A 123 1.60 16.56 -0.85
C LEU A 123 0.98 17.78 -0.16
N ILE A 124 -0.18 17.61 0.49
CA ILE A 124 -0.87 18.67 1.22
C ILE A 124 -0.06 19.11 2.44
N ALA A 125 0.37 18.16 3.27
CA ALA A 125 1.13 18.43 4.48
C ALA A 125 2.46 19.11 4.17
N ARG A 126 3.21 18.65 3.15
CA ARG A 126 4.48 19.29 2.76
C ARG A 126 4.33 20.73 2.34
N ARG A 127 3.29 21.06 1.57
CA ARG A 127 3.01 22.45 1.13
C ARG A 127 2.73 23.40 2.29
N ARG A 128 2.31 22.90 3.45
CA ARG A 128 2.05 23.72 4.65
C ARG A 128 3.33 24.14 5.38
N TYR A 129 4.41 23.37 5.24
CA TYR A 129 5.68 23.58 5.94
C TYR A 129 6.80 24.07 5.01
N GLN A 130 6.47 24.36 3.75
CA GLN A 130 7.30 25.10 2.79
C GLN A 130 6.99 26.60 2.92
#